data_AF-A0A534QCH9-F1
#
_entry.id   AF-A0A534QCH9-F1
#
_cell.length_a   1.000
_cell.length_b   1.000
_cell.length_c   1.000
_cell.angle_alpha   90.00
_cell.angle_beta   90.00
_cell.angle_gamma   90.00
#
_symmetry.space_group_name_H-M   'P 1'
#
loop_
_entity.id
_entity.type
_entity.pdbx_description
1 polymer ?
#
loop_
_entity_poly.entity_id
_entity_poly.type
_entity_poly.pdbx_seq_one_letter_code
_entity_poly.pdbx_strand_id
1 'polypeptide(L)'
;MPREPGRDGHPLFFVAPADVARVFKAVLATVQRRIERHNGRTASESEALDTMLEHCFETWALPNSKVPREHRVFERDGWRCTVPGCSSYRNLHDHHIQFRSHGGPDDLWNRTALCAAHHQRSVHEGIGRIRIRIRGRAPGALRFELPLVIYGPGERIVHR
;
A
#
# COMPACT_ATOMS: atom_id res chain seq x y z
N MET A 1 38.85 -10.14 12.64
CA MET A 1 38.02 -11.34 12.77
C MET A 1 37.44 -11.67 11.40
N PRO A 2 37.79 -12.81 10.78
CA PRO A 2 37.20 -13.21 9.50
C PRO A 2 35.73 -13.60 9.73
N ARG A 3 34.84 -13.18 8.83
CA ARG A 3 33.43 -13.58 8.84
C ARG A 3 33.32 -15.02 8.34
N GLU A 4 32.65 -15.89 9.10
CA GLU A 4 32.32 -17.25 8.67
C GLU A 4 31.31 -17.21 7.51
N PRO A 5 31.50 -18.02 6.44
CA PRO A 5 30.56 -18.10 5.33
C PRO A 5 29.44 -19.10 5.67
N GLY A 6 28.20 -18.63 5.75
CA GLY A 6 27.04 -19.52 5.97
C GLY A 6 25.81 -18.92 6.65
N ARG A 7 25.76 -17.60 6.91
CA ARG A 7 24.60 -16.98 7.58
C ARG A 7 24.14 -15.71 6.88
N ASP A 8 23.84 -15.84 5.59
CA ASP A 8 23.31 -14.75 4.78
C ASP A 8 21.78 -14.74 4.91
N GLY A 9 21.27 -14.64 6.13
CA GLY A 9 19.84 -14.45 6.40
C GLY A 9 19.60 -12.99 6.76
N HIS A 10 18.99 -12.22 5.86
CA HIS A 10 18.51 -10.90 6.22
C HIS A 10 17.34 -11.08 7.22
N PRO A 11 17.46 -10.58 8.46
CA PRO A 11 16.40 -10.74 9.44
C PRO A 11 15.11 -10.06 8.94
N LEU A 12 14.01 -10.81 8.94
CA LEU A 12 12.70 -10.30 8.54
C LEU A 12 12.07 -9.53 9.69
N PHE A 13 11.84 -8.23 9.50
CA PHE A 13 11.15 -7.38 10.47
C PHE A 13 9.88 -6.81 9.87
N PHE A 14 8.77 -6.99 10.57
CA PHE A 14 7.50 -6.33 10.25
C PHE A 14 6.67 -6.13 11.52
N VAL A 15 5.78 -5.14 11.49
CA VAL A 15 4.83 -4.87 12.57
C VAL A 15 3.45 -5.37 12.15
N ALA A 16 2.84 -6.20 12.98
CA ALA A 16 1.49 -6.69 12.78
C ALA A 16 0.79 -6.97 14.12
N PRO A 17 -0.56 -7.05 14.13
CA PRO A 17 -1.30 -7.63 15.25
C PRO A 17 -0.76 -9.01 15.63
N ALA A 18 -0.82 -9.34 16.93
CA ALA A 18 -0.17 -10.54 17.46
C ALA A 18 -0.69 -11.85 16.86
N ASP A 19 -1.96 -11.91 16.53
CA ASP A 19 -2.62 -13.02 15.83
C ASP A 19 -2.09 -13.19 14.39
N VAL A 20 -2.01 -12.09 13.63
CA VAL A 20 -1.46 -12.09 12.27
C VAL A 20 0.02 -12.51 12.29
N ALA A 21 0.82 -11.96 13.20
CA ALA A 21 2.23 -12.31 13.35
C ALA A 21 2.42 -13.81 13.68
N ARG A 22 1.54 -14.38 14.50
CA ARG A 22 1.59 -15.81 14.86
C ARG A 22 1.29 -16.70 13.66
N VAL A 23 0.22 -16.40 12.92
CA VAL A 23 -0.14 -17.16 11.72
C VAL A 23 0.98 -17.07 10.68
N PHE A 24 1.50 -15.88 10.43
CA PHE A 24 2.60 -15.67 9.49
C PHE A 24 3.84 -16.50 9.87
N LYS A 25 4.28 -16.44 11.13
CA LYS A 25 5.43 -17.23 11.61
C LYS A 25 5.21 -18.73 11.50
N ALA A 26 3.98 -19.21 11.77
CA ALA A 26 3.65 -20.62 11.65
C ALA A 26 3.71 -21.11 10.19
N VAL A 27 3.21 -20.31 9.26
CA VAL A 27 3.30 -20.59 7.81
C VAL A 27 4.75 -20.55 7.35
N LEU A 28 5.50 -19.51 7.71
CA LEU A 28 6.93 -19.35 7.38
C LEU A 28 7.75 -20.58 7.81
N ALA A 29 7.61 -20.98 9.08
CA ALA A 29 8.30 -22.16 9.61
C ALA A 29 7.87 -23.46 8.92
N THR A 30 6.62 -23.55 8.45
CA THR A 30 6.11 -24.72 7.72
C THR A 30 6.70 -24.79 6.31
N VAL A 31 6.80 -23.66 5.62
CA VAL A 31 7.44 -23.57 4.30
C VAL A 31 8.94 -23.85 4.42
N GLN A 32 9.62 -23.25 5.40
CA GLN A 32 11.04 -23.50 5.67
C GLN A 32 11.32 -25.00 5.86
N ARG A 33 10.58 -25.67 6.76
CA ARG A 33 10.71 -27.13 6.95
C ARG A 33 10.42 -27.94 5.69
N ARG A 34 9.54 -27.45 4.80
CA ARG A 34 9.26 -28.11 3.52
C ARG A 34 10.46 -28.00 2.58
N ILE A 35 11.07 -26.83 2.48
CA ILE A 35 12.29 -26.59 1.69
C ILE A 35 13.42 -27.49 2.21
N GLU A 36 13.63 -27.53 3.52
CA GLU A 36 14.69 -28.33 4.15
C GLU A 36 14.53 -29.83 3.85
N ARG A 37 13.31 -30.37 3.98
CA ARG A 37 13.02 -31.77 3.66
C ARG A 37 13.23 -32.10 2.18
N HIS A 38 12.90 -31.16 1.28
CA HIS A 38 13.03 -31.38 -0.15
C HIS A 38 14.48 -31.30 -0.62
N ASN A 39 15.26 -30.35 -0.08
CA ASN A 39 16.60 -30.03 -0.56
C ASN A 39 17.72 -30.66 0.27
N GLY A 40 17.42 -31.24 1.44
CA GLY A 40 18.41 -31.88 2.30
C GLY A 40 19.41 -30.91 2.96
N ARG A 41 19.10 -29.62 3.00
CA ARG A 41 19.91 -28.56 3.62
C ARG A 41 19.06 -27.64 4.48
N THR A 42 19.69 -26.90 5.39
CA THR A 42 19.03 -25.83 6.12
C THR A 42 18.57 -24.72 5.17
N ALA A 43 17.41 -24.14 5.44
CA ALA A 43 16.85 -23.01 4.70
C ALA A 43 16.77 -21.80 5.61
N SER A 44 16.96 -20.61 5.06
CA SER A 44 16.77 -19.33 5.73
C SER A 44 15.30 -18.93 5.80
N GLU A 45 14.98 -17.99 6.70
CA GLU A 45 13.64 -17.37 6.73
C GLU A 45 13.35 -16.60 5.44
N SER A 46 14.37 -15.98 4.83
CA SER A 46 14.22 -15.25 3.56
C SER A 46 13.82 -16.19 2.42
N GLU A 47 14.45 -17.36 2.28
CA GLU A 47 14.07 -18.34 1.26
C GLU A 47 12.64 -18.86 1.45
N ALA A 48 12.24 -19.08 2.71
CA ALA A 48 10.87 -19.49 3.01
C ALA A 48 9.86 -18.40 2.66
N LEU A 49 10.19 -17.14 2.94
CA LEU A 49 9.36 -16.00 2.55
C LEU A 49 9.29 -15.85 1.03
N ASP A 50 10.41 -15.95 0.32
CA ASP A 50 10.45 -15.85 -1.14
C ASP A 50 9.57 -16.93 -1.77
N THR A 51 9.65 -18.17 -1.28
CA THR A 51 8.78 -19.26 -1.73
C THR A 51 7.29 -18.98 -1.44
N MET A 52 6.97 -18.39 -0.27
CA MET A 52 5.60 -17.97 0.04
C MET A 52 5.11 -16.88 -0.93
N LEU A 53 5.96 -15.90 -1.26
CA LEU A 53 5.64 -14.81 -2.17
C LEU A 53 5.45 -15.31 -3.59
N GLU A 54 6.35 -16.16 -4.09
CA GLU A 54 6.23 -16.83 -5.38
C GLU A 54 4.90 -17.57 -5.48
N HIS A 55 4.55 -18.38 -4.48
CA HIS A 55 3.27 -19.09 -4.45
C HIS A 55 2.06 -18.12 -4.46
N CYS A 56 2.13 -17.02 -3.70
CA CYS A 56 1.11 -15.99 -3.71
C CYS A 56 0.96 -15.38 -5.11
N PHE A 57 2.06 -15.05 -5.78
CA PHE A 57 2.04 -14.52 -7.14
C PHE A 57 1.51 -15.55 -8.14
N GLU A 58 1.93 -16.80 -8.10
CA GLU A 58 1.40 -17.85 -8.98
C GLU A 58 -0.10 -18.06 -8.79
N THR A 59 -0.56 -18.00 -7.54
CA THR A 59 -1.97 -18.26 -7.19
C THR A 59 -2.85 -17.06 -7.52
N TRP A 60 -2.39 -15.82 -7.28
CA TRP A 60 -3.23 -14.62 -7.31
C TRP A 60 -2.84 -13.61 -8.40
N ALA A 61 -1.61 -13.64 -8.92
CA ALA A 61 -1.24 -12.84 -10.08
C ALA A 61 -1.78 -13.54 -11.32
N LEU A 62 -3.01 -13.19 -11.72
CA LEU A 62 -3.57 -13.66 -12.97
C LEU A 62 -2.74 -13.09 -14.13
N PRO A 63 -2.00 -13.93 -14.90
CA PRO A 63 -1.22 -13.46 -16.03
C PRO A 63 -2.15 -12.75 -17.02
N ASN A 64 -1.78 -11.56 -17.48
CA ASN A 64 -2.55 -10.75 -18.44
C ASN A 64 -3.95 -10.28 -17.97
N SER A 65 -4.27 -10.36 -16.68
CA SER A 65 -5.53 -9.78 -16.21
C SER A 65 -5.46 -8.26 -16.28
N LYS A 66 -6.36 -7.69 -17.11
CA LYS A 66 -6.59 -6.25 -17.13
C LYS A 66 -7.08 -5.84 -15.73
N VAL A 67 -6.41 -4.86 -15.13
CA VAL A 67 -6.87 -4.26 -13.87
C VAL A 67 -8.34 -3.84 -14.05
N PRO A 68 -9.25 -4.35 -13.20
CA PRO A 68 -10.66 -3.98 -13.25
C PRO A 68 -10.82 -2.46 -13.24
N ARG A 69 -11.83 -1.94 -13.96
CA ARG A 69 -11.98 -0.49 -14.16
C ARG A 69 -12.08 0.25 -12.82
N GLU A 70 -12.76 -0.35 -11.86
CA GLU A 70 -12.92 0.08 -10.48
C GLU A 70 -11.60 0.14 -9.70
N HIS A 71 -10.60 -0.66 -10.08
CA HIS A 71 -9.31 -0.72 -9.39
C HIS A 71 -8.22 0.15 -10.02
N ARG A 72 -8.45 0.72 -11.20
CA ARG A 72 -7.43 1.51 -11.92
C ARG A 72 -6.91 2.70 -11.12
N VAL A 73 -7.76 3.34 -10.33
CA VAL A 73 -7.35 4.46 -9.46
C VAL A 73 -6.44 3.94 -8.35
N PHE A 74 -6.81 2.84 -7.70
CA PHE A 74 -6.01 2.23 -6.63
C PHE A 74 -4.67 1.73 -7.15
N GLU A 75 -4.66 1.05 -8.30
CA GLU A 75 -3.44 0.58 -8.94
C GLU A 75 -2.50 1.74 -9.27
N ARG A 76 -3.01 2.79 -9.94
CA ARG A 76 -2.23 3.98 -10.29
C ARG A 76 -1.67 4.68 -9.05
N ASP A 77 -2.42 4.71 -7.95
CA ASP A 77 -2.04 5.38 -6.72
C ASP A 77 -1.24 4.47 -5.76
N GLY A 78 -0.87 3.27 -6.21
CA GLY A 78 -0.03 2.33 -5.46
C GLY A 78 -0.72 1.71 -4.25
N TRP A 79 -2.04 1.52 -4.33
CA TRP A 79 -2.90 0.99 -3.27
C TRP A 79 -2.71 1.71 -1.93
N ARG A 80 -2.51 3.04 -2.00
CA ARG A 80 -2.23 3.89 -0.85
C ARG A 80 -3.02 5.20 -0.92
N CYS A 81 -3.39 5.74 0.23
CA CYS A 81 -3.94 7.09 0.33
C CYS A 81 -2.96 8.12 -0.23
N THR A 82 -3.42 9.00 -1.14
CA THR A 82 -2.57 9.99 -1.81
C THR A 82 -2.31 11.26 -1.02
N VAL A 83 -3.06 11.52 0.05
CA VAL A 83 -2.79 12.66 0.96
C VAL A 83 -1.34 12.59 1.47
N PRO A 84 -0.54 13.66 1.28
CA PRO A 84 0.85 13.69 1.72
C PRO A 84 1.00 13.36 3.21
N GLY A 85 1.94 12.48 3.53
CA GLY A 85 2.18 12.00 4.90
C GLY A 85 1.28 10.87 5.37
N CYS A 86 0.23 10.51 4.64
CA CYS A 86 -0.59 9.35 5.00
C CYS A 86 0.10 8.05 4.56
N SER A 87 0.25 7.08 5.48
CA SER A 87 0.80 5.75 5.21
C SER A 87 -0.28 4.66 5.10
N SER A 88 -1.57 5.03 5.03
CA SER A 88 -2.67 4.06 5.00
C SER A 88 -2.79 3.35 3.65
N TYR A 89 -2.80 2.02 3.71
CA TYR A 89 -3.13 1.10 2.61
C TYR A 89 -4.54 0.47 2.77
N ARG A 90 -5.25 0.80 3.86
CA ARG A 90 -6.53 0.16 4.22
C ARG A 90 -7.71 1.10 4.02
N ASN A 91 -8.88 0.48 3.78
CA ASN A 91 -10.17 1.16 3.61
C ASN A 91 -10.08 2.32 2.61
N LEU A 92 -9.52 2.03 1.44
CA LEU A 92 -9.35 3.01 0.38
C LEU A 92 -10.65 3.19 -0.39
N HIS A 93 -10.99 4.44 -0.62
CA HIS A 93 -12.12 4.86 -1.41
C HIS A 93 -11.60 5.65 -2.62
N ASP A 94 -12.29 5.46 -3.74
CA ASP A 94 -12.12 6.27 -4.93
C ASP A 94 -12.84 7.62 -4.76
N HIS A 95 -12.08 8.70 -4.85
CA HIS A 95 -12.53 10.04 -4.59
C HIS A 95 -12.44 10.92 -5.83
N HIS A 96 -13.55 11.56 -6.21
CA HIS A 96 -13.58 12.56 -7.26
C HIS A 96 -13.09 13.92 -6.76
N ILE A 97 -12.05 14.47 -7.39
CA ILE A 97 -11.45 15.77 -7.07
C ILE A 97 -12.44 16.90 -7.32
N GLN A 98 -13.00 16.95 -8.54
CA GLN A 98 -14.23 17.66 -8.82
C GLN A 98 -15.38 16.72 -8.46
N PHE A 99 -16.15 17.06 -7.43
CA PHE A 99 -17.22 16.20 -6.95
C PHE A 99 -18.23 15.88 -8.04
N ARG A 100 -18.71 14.63 -8.06
CA ARG A 100 -19.78 14.18 -8.96
C ARG A 100 -21.05 15.02 -8.82
N SER A 101 -21.37 15.44 -7.58
CA SER A 101 -22.50 16.34 -7.30
C SER A 101 -22.37 17.72 -7.95
N HIS A 102 -21.15 18.10 -8.36
CA HIS A 102 -20.85 19.35 -9.07
C HIS A 102 -20.47 19.08 -10.55
N GLY A 103 -20.93 17.95 -11.10
CA GLY A 103 -20.72 17.61 -12.52
C GLY A 103 -19.30 17.12 -12.86
N GLY A 104 -18.49 16.73 -11.88
CA GLY A 104 -17.14 16.21 -12.15
C GLY A 104 -17.16 14.86 -12.88
N PRO A 105 -16.26 14.65 -13.86
CA PRO A 105 -16.27 13.43 -14.68
C PRO A 105 -15.69 12.21 -13.94
N ASP A 106 -16.01 11.01 -14.43
CA ASP A 106 -15.48 9.73 -13.94
C ASP A 106 -14.08 9.37 -14.51
N ASP A 107 -13.46 10.30 -15.22
CA ASP A 107 -12.12 10.16 -15.79
C ASP A 107 -11.07 9.95 -14.70
N LEU A 108 -10.03 9.18 -15.02
CA LEU A 108 -8.94 8.91 -14.08
C LEU A 108 -8.26 10.19 -13.58
N TRP A 109 -8.12 11.22 -14.41
CA TRP A 109 -7.51 12.49 -13.99
C TRP A 109 -8.28 13.17 -12.85
N ASN A 110 -9.60 12.94 -12.76
CA ASN A 110 -10.48 13.55 -11.76
C ASN A 110 -10.64 12.67 -10.51
N ARG A 111 -9.95 11.54 -10.42
CA ARG A 111 -10.14 10.54 -9.36
C ARG A 111 -8.84 10.23 -8.64
N THR A 112 -8.88 10.00 -7.33
CA THR A 112 -7.72 9.63 -6.51
C THR A 112 -8.11 8.73 -5.33
N ALA A 113 -7.19 7.87 -4.87
CA ALA A 113 -7.37 7.00 -3.73
C ALA A 113 -7.19 7.75 -2.40
N LEU A 114 -8.20 7.71 -1.53
CA LEU A 114 -8.16 8.25 -0.16
C LEU A 114 -8.55 7.17 0.84
N CYS A 115 -7.94 7.14 2.03
CA CYS A 115 -8.45 6.29 3.10
C CYS A 115 -9.80 6.83 3.62
N ALA A 116 -10.63 5.97 4.21
CA ALA A 116 -11.94 6.34 4.73
C ALA A 116 -11.89 7.56 5.66
N ALA A 117 -10.86 7.67 6.51
CA ALA A 117 -10.67 8.82 7.39
C ALA A 117 -10.49 10.13 6.61
N HIS A 118 -9.56 10.19 5.65
CA HIS A 118 -9.37 11.40 4.85
C HIS A 118 -10.55 11.67 3.92
N HIS A 119 -11.12 10.62 3.32
CA HIS A 119 -12.24 10.77 2.39
C HIS A 119 -13.47 11.35 3.10
N GLN A 120 -13.96 10.65 4.12
CA GLN A 120 -15.22 11.02 4.78
C GLN A 120 -15.01 12.20 5.72
N ARG A 121 -14.03 12.10 6.63
CA ARG A 121 -13.89 13.06 7.74
C ARG A 121 -13.10 14.31 7.38
N SER A 122 -12.18 14.25 6.41
CA SER A 122 -11.34 15.40 6.09
C SER A 122 -11.80 16.16 4.85
N VAL A 123 -12.29 15.47 3.83
CA VAL A 123 -12.74 16.11 2.58
C VAL A 123 -14.24 16.44 2.62
N HIS A 124 -15.10 15.46 2.93
CA HIS A 124 -16.56 15.66 2.87
C HIS A 124 -17.13 16.34 4.12
N GLU A 125 -16.96 15.74 5.28
CA GLU A 125 -17.52 16.23 6.55
C GLU A 125 -16.71 17.39 7.12
N GLY A 126 -15.38 17.26 7.11
CA GLY A 126 -14.48 18.10 7.89
C GLY A 126 -14.50 17.75 9.38
N ILE A 127 -13.47 18.17 10.11
CA ILE A 127 -13.41 18.10 11.58
C ILE A 127 -13.54 19.53 12.10
N GLY A 128 -14.77 19.97 12.35
CA GLY A 128 -15.05 21.38 12.64
C GLY A 128 -14.72 22.28 11.44
N ARG A 129 -13.80 23.24 11.61
CA ARG A 129 -13.31 24.12 10.52
C ARG A 129 -12.15 23.51 9.71
N ILE A 130 -11.64 22.35 10.12
CA ILE A 130 -10.52 21.67 9.46
C ILE A 130 -11.04 20.82 8.31
N ARG A 131 -10.75 21.24 7.08
CA ARG A 131 -11.05 20.49 5.85
C ARG A 131 -9.83 20.44 4.94
N ILE A 132 -9.70 19.34 4.22
CA ILE A 132 -8.71 19.20 3.15
C ILE A 132 -9.41 19.51 1.84
N ARG A 133 -8.80 20.38 1.02
CA ARG A 133 -9.20 20.54 -0.38
C ARG A 133 -8.16 19.92 -1.29
N ILE A 134 -8.64 19.24 -2.31
CA ILE A 134 -7.79 18.63 -3.34
C ILE A 134 -8.09 19.37 -4.64
N ARG A 135 -7.05 19.81 -5.33
CA ARG A 135 -7.16 20.48 -6.63
C ARG A 135 -6.18 19.89 -7.64
N GLY A 136 -6.41 20.21 -8.90
CA GLY A 136 -5.54 19.81 -10.00
C GLY A 136 -5.97 18.48 -10.64
N ARG A 137 -5.00 17.76 -11.21
CA ARG A 137 -5.25 16.53 -11.98
C ARG A 137 -4.37 15.39 -11.50
N ALA A 138 -4.98 14.26 -11.20
CA ALA A 138 -4.27 13.04 -10.83
C ALA A 138 -3.51 12.44 -12.03
N PRO A 139 -2.41 11.71 -11.80
CA PRO A 139 -1.78 11.51 -10.49
C PRO A 139 -0.79 12.62 -10.10
N GLY A 140 -0.14 13.25 -11.08
CA GLY A 140 1.07 14.04 -10.85
C GLY A 140 0.85 15.52 -10.48
N ALA A 141 -0.32 16.09 -10.79
CA ALA A 141 -0.59 17.51 -10.64
C ALA A 141 -1.58 17.81 -9.51
N LEU A 142 -1.62 16.97 -8.48
CA LEU A 142 -2.47 17.17 -7.32
C LEU A 142 -1.88 18.21 -6.37
N ARG A 143 -2.73 19.12 -5.89
CA ARG A 143 -2.43 20.06 -4.82
C ARG A 143 -3.35 19.76 -3.64
N PHE A 144 -2.76 19.56 -2.47
CA PHE A 144 -3.49 19.31 -1.23
C PHE A 144 -3.42 20.55 -0.34
N GLU A 145 -4.55 21.20 -0.12
CA GLU A 145 -4.71 22.32 0.80
C GLU A 145 -5.19 21.77 2.15
N LEU A 146 -4.26 21.56 3.09
CA LEU A 146 -4.56 21.24 4.48
C LEU A 146 -4.70 22.55 5.29
N PRO A 147 -5.27 22.52 6.51
CA PRO A 147 -5.48 23.75 7.28
C PRO A 147 -4.22 24.55 7.58
N LEU A 148 -3.07 23.88 7.72
CA LEU A 148 -1.81 24.50 8.14
C LEU A 148 -0.72 24.47 7.07
N VAL A 149 -0.92 23.74 5.97
CA VAL A 149 0.11 23.51 4.97
C VAL A 149 -0.53 23.22 3.62
N ILE A 150 0.14 23.63 2.56
CA ILE A 150 -0.27 23.29 1.20
C ILE A 150 0.86 22.48 0.58
N TYR A 151 0.52 21.30 0.05
CA TYR A 151 1.44 20.47 -0.72
C TYR A 151 1.14 20.64 -2.20
N GLY A 152 2.15 21.05 -2.96
CA GLY A 152 2.12 21.14 -4.40
C GLY A 152 2.27 19.78 -5.11
N PRO A 153 2.19 19.78 -6.45
CA PRO A 153 2.42 18.60 -7.28
C PRO A 153 3.69 17.83 -6.89
N GLY A 154 3.53 16.53 -6.58
CA GLY A 154 4.64 15.63 -6.27
C GLY A 154 5.28 15.80 -4.89
N GLU A 155 4.88 16.82 -4.10
CA GLU A 155 5.40 17.00 -2.75
C GLU A 155 4.90 15.88 -1.83
N ARG A 156 5.84 15.20 -1.18
CA ARG A 156 5.56 14.14 -0.19
C ARG A 156 6.28 14.47 1.11
N ILE A 157 5.65 14.15 2.24
CA ILE A 157 6.37 14.08 3.52
C ILE A 157 7.28 12.86 3.45
N VAL A 158 8.58 13.09 3.22
CA VAL A 158 9.61 12.08 3.43
C VAL A 158 9.80 11.98 4.95
N HIS A 159 9.28 10.92 5.56
CA HIS A 159 9.68 10.59 6.91
C HIS A 159 11.18 10.24 6.86
N ARG A 160 12.01 11.07 7.49
CA ARG A 160 13.39 10.70 7.85
C ARG A 160 13.36 9.71 9.00
#